data_AF-A0A524IL07-F1
#
_entry.id   AF-A0A524IL07-F1
#
_cell.length_a   1.000
_cell.length_b   1.000
_cell.length_c   1.000
_cell.angle_alpha   90.00
_cell.angle_beta   90.00
_cell.angle_gamma   90.00
#
_symmetry.space_group_name_H-M   'P 1'
#
loop_
_entity.id
_entity.type
_entity.pdbx_description
1 polymer ?
#
loop_
_entity_poly.entity_id
_entity_poly.type
_entity_poly.pdbx_seq_one_letter_code
_entity_poly.pdbx_strand_id
1 'polypeptide(L)'
;MANGIVSRRHLTCPAKSSRSRRGAIERLSERSLAASCRISRQQPGEAEIQYAVQVRITPRPGILDPQGETIGRALGTLGYDGVTGVRMGRLVSLQVEAANETAARASVTEMCERLIANPIIEDFSILIQESD
;
A
#
# COMPACT_ATOMS: atom_id res chain seq x y z
N MET A 1 20.45 -20.81 52.90
CA MET A 1 20.84 -22.24 52.82
C MET A 1 20.95 -22.62 51.35
N ALA A 2 22.05 -23.31 51.03
CA ALA A 2 22.47 -23.94 49.77
C ALA A 2 21.35 -24.75 49.04
N ASN A 3 21.43 -25.26 47.80
CA ASN A 3 22.34 -25.26 46.64
C ASN A 3 21.65 -26.12 45.55
N GLY A 4 22.11 -26.05 44.30
CA GLY A 4 22.04 -27.14 43.28
C GLY A 4 21.25 -26.75 42.04
N ILE A 5 21.82 -26.36 40.88
CA ILE A 5 22.86 -26.94 39.98
C ILE A 5 22.46 -28.30 39.38
N VAL A 6 22.08 -28.29 38.09
CA VAL A 6 22.41 -29.31 37.06
C VAL A 6 22.50 -28.57 35.71
N SER A 7 23.69 -28.15 35.26
CA SER A 7 24.68 -28.87 34.45
C SER A 7 24.37 -29.00 32.94
N ARG A 8 24.91 -28.01 32.20
CA ARG A 8 25.47 -27.96 30.83
C ARG A 8 25.39 -29.21 29.94
N ARG A 9 25.18 -28.95 28.64
CA ARG A 9 26.15 -29.31 27.57
C ARG A 9 25.97 -28.45 26.31
N HIS A 10 26.93 -27.55 26.10
CA HIS A 10 27.31 -27.01 24.80
C HIS A 10 27.95 -28.12 23.97
N LEU A 11 27.63 -28.18 22.68
CA LEU A 11 28.45 -28.84 21.66
C LEU A 11 28.65 -27.86 20.51
N THR A 12 29.69 -27.04 20.62
CA THR A 12 30.39 -26.44 19.48
C THR A 12 31.47 -27.41 19.02
N CYS A 13 31.61 -27.62 17.72
CA CYS A 13 32.66 -28.41 17.11
C CYS A 13 32.96 -27.86 15.69
N PRO A 14 34.15 -28.10 15.12
CA PRO A 14 35.24 -27.11 15.13
C PRO A 14 35.75 -26.72 13.73
N ALA A 15 36.49 -25.62 13.66
CA ALA A 15 37.34 -25.27 12.52
C ALA A 15 38.76 -25.83 12.67
N LYS A 16 39.31 -26.42 11.59
CA LYS A 16 40.73 -26.70 11.24
C LYS A 16 40.74 -27.60 9.99
N SER A 17 41.68 -27.63 9.04
CA SER A 17 42.76 -26.77 8.53
C SER A 17 43.49 -27.59 7.45
N SER A 18 44.06 -26.94 6.42
CA SER A 18 45.13 -27.38 5.48
C SER A 18 44.68 -27.16 4.02
N ARG A 19 45.18 -26.18 3.27
CA ARG A 19 46.55 -25.88 2.80
C ARG A 19 47.09 -26.97 1.87
N SER A 20 46.76 -26.85 0.57
CA SER A 20 47.60 -27.34 -0.54
C SER A 20 47.92 -26.15 -1.46
N ARG A 21 49.19 -26.04 -1.83
CA ARG A 21 49.80 -24.94 -2.59
C ARG A 21 49.96 -25.33 -4.07
N ARG A 22 50.09 -24.30 -4.92
CA ARG A 22 50.62 -24.27 -6.31
C ARG A 22 49.62 -24.75 -7.37
N GLY A 23 49.43 -24.15 -8.53
CA GLY A 23 49.80 -22.90 -9.23
C GLY A 23 48.65 -22.66 -10.24
N ALA A 24 48.54 -21.63 -11.07
CA ALA A 24 49.52 -20.79 -11.74
C ALA A 24 48.82 -19.48 -12.16
N ILE A 25 49.66 -18.49 -12.45
CA ILE A 25 49.31 -17.19 -13.02
C ILE A 25 49.10 -17.37 -14.53
N GLU A 26 47.98 -16.93 -15.10
CA GLU A 26 47.94 -16.51 -16.51
C GLU A 26 46.79 -15.53 -16.82
N ARG A 27 47.17 -14.25 -16.89
CA ARG A 27 46.83 -13.22 -17.89
C ARG A 27 45.39 -13.13 -18.44
N LEU A 28 44.78 -11.98 -18.15
CA LEU A 28 44.20 -11.01 -19.09
C LEU A 28 43.68 -11.57 -20.44
N SER A 29 42.35 -11.69 -20.54
CA SER A 29 41.64 -11.31 -21.76
C SER A 29 40.77 -10.08 -21.49
N GLU A 30 41.43 -8.93 -21.38
CA GLU A 30 40.80 -7.70 -21.84
C GLU A 30 40.54 -7.86 -23.33
N ARG A 31 39.29 -8.11 -23.70
CA ARG A 31 38.64 -7.52 -24.86
C ARG A 31 37.20 -7.98 -24.94
N SER A 32 36.32 -6.98 -25.03
CA SER A 32 35.06 -7.04 -25.78
C SER A 32 33.94 -7.85 -25.13
N LEU A 33 32.77 -7.31 -24.79
CA LEU A 33 32.08 -6.15 -25.33
C LEU A 33 31.08 -5.61 -24.29
N ALA A 34 31.04 -4.28 -24.19
CA ALA A 34 29.84 -3.45 -24.16
C ALA A 34 28.53 -4.12 -23.69
N ALA A 35 28.24 -4.06 -22.39
CA ALA A 35 26.87 -4.05 -21.87
C ALA A 35 26.75 -3.53 -20.42
N SER A 36 27.87 -3.20 -19.75
CA SER A 36 27.85 -2.56 -18.42
C SER A 36 27.71 -1.04 -18.49
N CYS A 37 27.21 -0.51 -19.61
CA CYS A 37 26.57 0.80 -19.57
C CYS A 37 25.29 0.61 -18.75
N ARG A 38 25.48 0.75 -17.44
CA ARG A 38 24.49 0.76 -16.37
C ARG A 38 23.69 2.06 -16.50
N ILE A 39 23.13 2.27 -17.70
CA ILE A 39 22.15 3.30 -17.99
C ILE A 39 20.97 2.86 -17.14
N SER A 40 20.92 3.48 -15.96
CA SER A 40 19.69 3.88 -15.30
C SER A 40 18.56 3.85 -16.32
N ARG A 41 17.70 2.84 -16.25
CA ARG A 41 16.42 2.86 -16.96
C ARG A 41 15.58 3.95 -16.29
N GLN A 42 15.95 5.21 -16.52
CA GLN A 42 14.99 6.28 -16.55
C GLN A 42 14.03 5.88 -17.66
N GLN A 43 12.92 5.29 -17.26
CA GLN A 43 11.73 5.26 -18.09
C GLN A 43 11.46 6.74 -18.42
N PRO A 44 11.48 7.14 -19.71
CA PRO A 44 11.18 8.51 -20.09
C PRO A 44 9.78 8.81 -19.54
N GLY A 45 9.65 9.93 -18.83
CA GLY A 45 8.38 10.37 -18.28
C GLY A 45 7.33 10.43 -19.39
N GLU A 46 6.40 9.49 -19.35
CA GLU A 46 5.04 9.80 -19.77
C GLU A 46 4.61 10.97 -18.88
N ALA A 47 4.07 12.03 -19.46
CA ALA A 47 3.64 13.19 -18.70
C ALA A 47 2.73 12.73 -17.54
N GLU A 48 3.27 12.72 -16.33
CA GLU A 48 2.51 12.38 -15.12
C GLU A 48 1.66 13.59 -14.80
N ILE A 49 0.41 13.50 -15.21
CA ILE A 49 -0.60 14.50 -14.85
C ILE A 49 -1.02 14.19 -13.42
N GLN A 50 -1.07 15.23 -12.59
CA GLN A 50 -1.55 15.10 -11.23
C GLN A 50 -3.08 15.19 -11.22
N TYR A 51 -3.73 14.18 -10.67
CA TYR A 51 -5.16 14.11 -10.53
C TYR A 51 -5.57 14.22 -9.07
N ALA A 52 -6.48 15.15 -8.78
CA ALA A 52 -7.18 15.23 -7.52
C ALA A 52 -8.35 14.25 -7.54
N VAL A 53 -8.33 13.28 -6.62
CA VAL A 53 -9.32 12.20 -6.56
C VAL A 53 -10.09 12.25 -5.26
N GLN A 54 -11.41 12.13 -5.35
CA GLN A 54 -12.30 11.98 -4.21
C GLN A 54 -13.02 10.65 -4.29
N VAL A 55 -12.84 9.82 -3.27
CA VAL A 55 -13.55 8.55 -3.11
C VAL A 55 -14.60 8.74 -2.01
N ARG A 56 -15.86 8.67 -2.39
CA ARG A 56 -16.99 8.64 -1.44
C ARG A 56 -17.35 7.19 -1.16
N ILE A 57 -17.37 6.82 0.10
CA ILE A 57 -17.66 5.48 0.58
C ILE A 57 -18.92 5.57 1.43
N THR A 58 -19.92 4.76 1.11
CA THR A 58 -21.21 4.75 1.78
C THR A 58 -21.62 3.32 2.09
N PRO A 59 -22.16 3.03 3.29
CA PRO A 59 -22.68 1.69 3.56
C PRO A 59 -23.80 1.32 2.59
N ARG A 60 -23.84 0.06 2.14
CA ARG A 60 -24.86 -0.47 1.22
C ARG A 60 -26.28 -0.24 1.77
N PRO A 61 -27.28 -0.04 0.89
CA PRO A 61 -28.67 0.05 1.32
C PRO A 61 -29.09 -1.24 2.05
N GLY A 62 -29.77 -1.10 3.19
CA GLY A 62 -30.17 -2.22 4.04
C GLY A 62 -29.17 -2.61 5.13
N ILE A 63 -27.93 -2.11 5.09
CA ILE A 63 -26.99 -2.22 6.22
C ILE A 63 -27.32 -1.14 7.25
N LEU A 64 -27.42 -1.57 8.52
CA LEU A 64 -27.62 -0.69 9.66
C LEU A 64 -26.37 0.18 9.86
N ASP A 65 -26.59 1.49 9.95
CA ASP A 65 -25.56 2.49 10.25
C ASP A 65 -25.88 3.15 11.61
N PRO A 66 -25.30 2.65 12.72
CA PRO A 66 -25.52 3.22 14.05
C PRO A 66 -25.07 4.69 14.17
N GLN A 67 -24.10 5.12 13.35
CA GLN A 67 -23.57 6.48 13.39
C GLN A 67 -24.59 7.45 12.77
N GLY A 68 -25.12 7.12 11.59
CA GLY A 68 -26.19 7.87 10.95
C GLY A 68 -27.44 7.99 11.82
N GLU A 69 -27.86 6.90 12.47
CA GLU A 69 -29.02 6.92 13.36
C GLU A 69 -28.83 7.87 14.56
N THR A 70 -27.65 7.84 15.18
CA THR A 70 -27.34 8.72 16.31
C THR A 70 -27.40 10.19 15.90
N ILE A 71 -26.86 10.53 14.73
CA ILE A 71 -26.91 11.91 14.19
C ILE A 71 -28.36 12.30 13.86
N GLY A 72 -29.14 11.41 13.25
CA GLY A 72 -30.55 11.67 12.96
C GLY A 72 -31.37 11.99 14.21
N ARG A 73 -31.19 11.22 15.30
CA ARG A 73 -31.83 11.47 16.60
C ARG A 73 -31.40 12.82 17.19
N ALA A 74 -30.13 13.17 17.08
CA ALA A 74 -29.62 14.46 17.53
C ALA A 74 -30.25 15.63 16.76
N LEU A 75 -30.37 15.51 15.43
CA LEU A 75 -31.02 16.52 14.59
C LEU A 75 -32.51 16.70 14.93
N GLY A 76 -33.23 15.61 15.18
CA GLY A 76 -34.62 15.69 15.65
C GLY A 76 -34.74 16.39 17.01
N THR A 77 -33.82 16.13 17.94
CA THR A 77 -33.77 16.82 19.25
C THR A 77 -33.51 18.32 19.11
N LEU A 78 -32.81 18.73 18.06
CA LEU A 78 -32.55 20.14 17.74
C LEU A 78 -33.71 20.82 16.97
N GLY A 79 -34.79 20.10 16.67
CA GLY A 79 -35.97 20.65 15.98
C GLY A 79 -35.90 20.61 14.45
N TYR A 80 -35.01 19.81 13.86
CA TYR A 80 -34.93 19.63 12.41
C TYR A 80 -35.83 18.47 11.93
N ASP A 81 -37.16 18.65 12.05
CA ASP A 81 -38.15 17.60 11.73
C ASP A 81 -38.24 17.24 10.23
N GLY A 82 -37.66 18.05 9.35
CA GLY A 82 -37.60 17.78 7.91
C GLY A 82 -36.59 16.70 7.51
N VAL A 83 -35.73 16.25 8.43
CA VAL A 83 -34.70 15.24 8.13
C VAL A 83 -35.29 13.84 8.34
N THR A 84 -35.59 13.16 7.23
CA THR A 84 -36.24 11.83 7.25
C THR A 84 -35.26 10.66 7.34
N GLY A 85 -33.98 10.90 7.06
CA GLY A 85 -32.95 9.86 7.10
C GLY A 85 -31.55 10.45 7.04
N VAL A 86 -30.65 9.89 7.83
CA VAL A 86 -29.22 10.24 7.86
C VAL A 86 -28.42 8.99 7.62
N ARG A 87 -27.46 9.06 6.70
CA ARG A 87 -26.45 8.02 6.48
C ARG A 87 -25.07 8.66 6.59
N MET A 88 -24.22 8.03 7.38
CA MET A 88 -22.83 8.41 7.54
C MET A 88 -22.00 7.63 6.52
N GLY A 89 -21.08 8.33 5.88
CA GLY A 89 -20.11 7.77 4.95
C GLY A 89 -18.74 8.40 5.15
N ARG A 90 -17.75 7.86 4.45
CA ARG A 90 -16.38 8.37 4.47
C ARG A 90 -16.06 9.04 3.14
N LEU A 91 -15.36 10.17 3.19
CA LEU A 91 -14.76 10.83 2.03
C LEU A 91 -13.24 10.71 2.16
N VAL A 92 -12.59 10.14 1.14
CA VAL A 92 -11.13 10.03 1.07
C VAL A 92 -10.66 10.86 -0.11
N SER A 93 -9.78 11.82 0.14
CA SER A 93 -9.13 12.64 -0.88
C SER A 93 -7.72 12.14 -1.12
N LEU A 94 -7.36 11.95 -2.39
CA LEU A 94 -6.07 11.43 -2.84
C LEU A 94 -5.52 12.33 -3.94
N GLN A 95 -4.20 12.40 -4.03
CA GLN A 95 -3.49 12.94 -5.19
C GLN A 95 -2.84 11.77 -5.90
N VAL A 96 -3.07 11.64 -7.20
CA VAL A 96 -2.61 10.50 -8.00
C VAL A 96 -1.91 11.02 -9.25
N GLU A 97 -0.68 10.59 -9.45
CA GLU A 97 0.07 10.87 -10.69
C GLU A 97 -0.21 9.73 -11.68
N ALA A 98 -0.63 10.08 -12.90
CA ALA A 98 -0.88 9.10 -13.95
C ALA A 98 -0.74 9.71 -15.34
N ALA A 99 -0.50 8.86 -16.35
CA ALA A 99 -0.38 9.28 -17.74
C ALA A 99 -1.70 9.80 -18.36
N ASN A 100 -2.85 9.37 -17.84
CA ASN A 100 -4.19 9.79 -18.29
C ASN A 100 -5.24 9.48 -17.21
N GLU A 101 -6.44 10.07 -17.34
CA GLU A 101 -7.54 9.89 -16.37
C GLU A 101 -7.94 8.41 -16.22
N THR A 102 -7.93 7.63 -17.30
CA THR A 102 -8.28 6.21 -17.28
C THR A 102 -7.30 5.39 -16.43
N ALA A 103 -6.01 5.68 -16.53
CA ALA A 103 -4.96 5.04 -15.74
C ALA A 103 -5.07 5.44 -14.26
N ALA A 104 -5.35 6.72 -13.97
CA ALA A 104 -5.64 7.17 -12.61
C ALA A 104 -6.86 6.44 -12.04
N ARG A 105 -7.93 6.32 -12.83
CA ARG A 105 -9.17 5.63 -12.45
C ARG A 105 -8.93 4.16 -12.12
N ALA A 106 -8.22 3.44 -12.98
CA ALA A 106 -7.93 2.03 -12.77
C ALA A 106 -7.13 1.82 -11.49
N SER A 107 -6.09 2.64 -11.28
CA SER A 107 -5.24 2.57 -10.10
C SER A 107 -6.02 2.84 -8.82
N VAL A 108 -6.84 3.90 -8.79
CA VAL A 108 -7.67 4.23 -7.62
C VAL A 108 -8.72 3.15 -7.36
N THR A 109 -9.31 2.57 -8.42
CA THR A 109 -10.29 1.49 -8.28
C THR A 109 -9.66 0.27 -7.62
N GLU A 110 -8.46 -0.12 -8.04
CA GLU A 110 -7.72 -1.22 -7.39
C GLU A 110 -7.43 -0.91 -5.91
N MET A 111 -7.00 0.32 -5.59
CA MET A 111 -6.80 0.75 -4.20
C MET A 111 -8.10 0.68 -3.39
N CYS A 112 -9.23 1.02 -4.01
CA CYS A 112 -10.55 0.97 -3.39
C CYS A 112 -10.98 -0.44 -3.03
N GLU A 113 -10.85 -1.37 -3.97
CA GLU A 113 -11.24 -2.76 -3.78
C GLU A 113 -10.34 -3.51 -2.80
N ARG A 114 -9.07 -3.15 -2.72
CA ARG A 114 -8.08 -3.85 -1.89
C ARG A 114 -8.03 -3.37 -0.44
N LEU A 115 -8.26 -2.09 -0.20
CA LEU A 115 -8.01 -1.49 1.12
C LEU A 115 -9.02 -0.43 1.54
N ILE A 116 -9.37 0.49 0.65
CA ILE A 116 -10.06 1.71 1.08
C ILE A 116 -11.53 1.44 1.41
N ALA A 117 -12.20 0.55 0.66
CA ALA A 117 -13.60 0.19 0.87
C ALA A 117 -13.75 -1.30 1.17
N ASN A 118 -14.73 -1.66 2.00
CA ASN A 118 -15.11 -3.05 2.19
C ASN A 118 -16.19 -3.46 1.16
N PRO A 119 -15.88 -4.29 0.15
CA PRO A 119 -16.80 -4.57 -0.96
C PRO A 119 -18.08 -5.29 -0.52
N ILE A 120 -18.11 -5.93 0.65
CA ILE A 120 -19.27 -6.68 1.13
C ILE A 120 -20.34 -5.73 1.68
N ILE A 121 -19.94 -4.71 2.44
CA ILE A 121 -20.87 -3.87 3.23
C ILE A 121 -20.91 -2.41 2.77
N GLU A 122 -19.96 -1.97 1.96
CA GLU A 122 -19.82 -0.59 1.49
C GLU A 122 -19.85 -0.53 -0.04
N ASP A 123 -20.46 0.53 -0.55
CA ASP A 123 -20.33 0.97 -1.93
C ASP A 123 -19.39 2.18 -1.97
N PHE A 124 -18.73 2.39 -3.10
CA PHE A 124 -17.89 3.57 -3.31
C PHE A 124 -18.15 4.21 -4.68
N SER A 125 -17.94 5.52 -4.75
CA SER A 125 -17.94 6.29 -5.99
C SER A 125 -16.69 7.13 -6.06
N ILE A 126 -16.05 7.15 -7.23
CA ILE A 126 -14.80 7.87 -7.45
C ILE A 126 -15.10 9.11 -8.31
N LEU A 127 -14.60 10.26 -7.90
CA LEU A 127 -14.56 11.49 -8.69
C LEU A 127 -13.10 11.84 -8.95
N ILE A 128 -12.74 12.08 -10.19
CA ILE A 128 -11.37 12.44 -10.58
C ILE A 128 -11.45 13.81 -11.25
N GLN A 129 -10.52 14.69 -10.88
CA GLN A 129 -10.32 15.98 -11.52
C GLN A 129 -8.83 16.12 -11.84
N GLU A 130 -8.53 16.69 -12.99
CA GLU A 130 -7.18 17.13 -13.32
C GLU A 130 -6.81 18.28 -12.39
N SER A 131 -5.61 18.26 -11.83
CA SER A 131 -5.07 19.38 -11.06
C SER A 131 -4.33 20.29 -12.01
N ASP A 132 -4.82 21.53 -12.16
CA ASP A 132 -4.21 22.60 -12.96
C ASP A 132 -2.82 23.02 -12.44
#